data_AF-A0A6G4U8F7-F1
#
_entry.id   AF-A0A6G4U8F7-F1
#
_cell.length_a   1.000
_cell.length_b   1.000
_cell.length_c   1.000
_cell.angle_alpha   90.00
_cell.angle_beta   90.00
_cell.angle_gamma   90.00
#
_symmetry.space_group_name_H-M   'P 1'
#
loop_
_entity.id
_entity.type
_entity.pdbx_description
1 polymer ?
#
loop_
_entity_poly.entity_id
_entity_poly.type
_entity_poly.pdbx_seq_one_letter_code
_entity_poly.pdbx_strand_id
1 'polypeptide(L)'
;MKRKNLYRLGGLIAAVAALLFGLIQPAQSYASAFFPTQSAGDRGTDVLAIQYLLQAKGKTVPTDGVFGSSTTTAVKEVQQAAGIGVDGIVGPNTWGKLTPQIKEGATGAAVKAVQAELNAKRNAGLTVDGTFNAATTAAVKSFQSHAGIGADGVVGPTTWKNLLWHYEKADFSGSLCDVDPDGNTSASWGTSAAIAELEEAAKRFGATGKGEIPVGDISFEHGGDIGGHASHEVGLDIDLWPVRTDSQQCTGSRITWQSSAYDRAATRELVKALRAAAPGHIRYVWFNDPTLINEGLTSSYAGHDNHLHIRYCEKVHPNSLYTC
;
A
#
# COMPACT_ATOMS: atom_id res chain seq x y z
N MET A 1 -34.95 -35.18 72.54
CA MET A 1 -36.00 -34.14 72.72
C MET A 1 -35.32 -32.83 73.11
N LYS A 2 -35.67 -31.70 72.45
CA LYS A 2 -35.16 -30.30 72.61
C LYS A 2 -33.88 -29.96 71.80
N ARG A 3 -34.03 -29.24 70.65
CA ARG A 3 -33.97 -27.76 70.39
C ARG A 3 -32.52 -27.24 70.45
N LYS A 4 -31.97 -26.37 69.61
CA LYS A 4 -32.27 -25.58 68.39
C LYS A 4 -30.90 -24.99 67.98
N ASN A 5 -30.61 -24.73 66.70
CA ASN A 5 -30.20 -23.40 66.23
C ASN A 5 -29.90 -23.37 64.72
N LEU A 6 -30.47 -22.35 64.08
CA LEU A 6 -30.29 -21.93 62.70
C LEU A 6 -28.86 -21.48 62.43
N TYR A 7 -28.38 -21.70 61.21
CA TYR A 7 -27.71 -20.65 60.43
C TYR A 7 -28.20 -20.68 58.98
N ARG A 8 -28.61 -19.50 58.51
CA ARG A 8 -28.94 -19.19 57.13
C ARG A 8 -27.66 -19.17 56.30
N LEU A 9 -27.71 -19.63 55.05
CA LEU A 9 -26.93 -18.99 53.99
C LEU A 9 -27.70 -19.12 52.67
N GLY A 10 -28.11 -17.96 52.16
CA GLY A 10 -28.62 -17.83 50.79
C GLY A 10 -27.47 -17.91 49.79
N GLY A 11 -27.76 -18.47 48.63
CA GLY A 11 -26.91 -18.42 47.45
C GLY A 11 -27.81 -18.35 46.24
N LEU A 12 -28.08 -17.13 45.77
CA LEU A 12 -28.73 -16.86 44.49
C LEU A 12 -27.77 -17.33 43.39
N ILE A 13 -28.21 -18.24 42.54
CA ILE A 13 -27.52 -18.58 41.29
C ILE A 13 -27.83 -17.44 40.31
N ALA A 14 -26.89 -16.50 40.16
CA ALA A 14 -26.89 -15.56 39.05
C ALA A 14 -25.90 -16.06 38.00
N ALA A 15 -26.43 -16.68 36.95
CA ALA A 15 -25.66 -17.00 35.75
C ALA A 15 -25.28 -15.68 35.05
N VAL A 16 -23.98 -15.33 35.08
CA VAL A 16 -23.45 -14.23 34.29
C VAL A 16 -23.16 -14.79 32.90
N ALA A 17 -24.13 -14.62 31.98
CA ALA A 17 -23.87 -14.75 30.55
C ALA A 17 -23.10 -13.50 30.11
N ALA A 18 -21.77 -13.61 30.03
CA ALA A 18 -20.95 -12.61 29.37
C ALA A 18 -21.22 -12.66 27.86
N LEU A 19 -22.16 -11.84 27.39
CA LEU A 19 -22.28 -11.48 25.98
C LEU A 19 -21.01 -10.71 25.60
N LEU A 20 -20.10 -11.39 24.91
CA LEU A 20 -19.01 -10.78 24.14
C LEU A 20 -19.64 -9.95 23.02
N PHE A 21 -20.06 -8.72 23.34
CA PHE A 21 -20.12 -7.68 22.32
C PHE A 21 -18.68 -7.40 21.91
N GLY A 22 -18.23 -8.04 20.83
CA GLY A 22 -17.10 -7.55 20.08
C GLY A 22 -17.37 -6.07 19.82
N LEU A 23 -16.47 -5.20 20.29
CA LEU A 23 -16.53 -3.79 19.99
C LEU A 23 -16.50 -3.67 18.47
N ILE A 24 -17.66 -3.43 17.86
CA ILE A 24 -17.73 -2.93 16.49
C ILE A 24 -17.04 -1.57 16.60
N GLN A 25 -15.78 -1.51 16.21
CA GLN A 25 -15.11 -0.23 16.04
C GLN A 25 -16.03 0.58 15.10
N PRO A 26 -16.53 1.75 15.53
CA PRO A 26 -17.39 2.54 14.67
C PRO A 26 -16.61 2.80 13.40
N ALA A 27 -17.26 2.57 12.25
CA ALA A 27 -16.67 2.82 10.94
C ALA A 27 -16.24 4.29 10.89
N GLN A 28 -14.97 4.54 11.19
CA GLN A 28 -14.42 5.87 11.06
C GLN A 28 -14.30 6.07 9.57
N SER A 29 -15.11 6.97 9.01
CA SER A 29 -14.73 7.64 7.78
C SER A 29 -13.25 8.00 7.90
N TYR A 30 -12.41 7.63 6.94
CA TYR A 30 -11.01 8.05 6.95
C TYR A 30 -10.95 9.57 6.78
N ALA A 31 -11.11 10.31 7.87
CA ALA A 31 -11.20 11.77 7.88
C ALA A 31 -9.90 12.40 7.35
N SER A 32 -8.80 11.66 7.42
CA SER A 32 -7.47 11.97 6.89
C SER A 32 -7.26 11.58 5.42
N ALA A 33 -8.19 10.87 4.76
CA ALA A 33 -7.98 10.44 3.38
C ALA A 33 -7.77 11.64 2.45
N PHE A 34 -6.66 11.61 1.72
CA PHE A 34 -6.28 12.58 0.69
C PHE A 34 -5.96 11.84 -0.61
N PHE A 35 -5.98 12.57 -1.72
CA PHE A 35 -5.58 11.97 -3.00
C PHE A 35 -4.05 11.81 -3.04
N PRO A 36 -3.53 10.60 -3.27
CA PRO A 36 -2.10 10.40 -3.46
C PRO A 36 -1.62 11.13 -4.72
N THR A 37 -0.38 11.60 -4.71
CA THR A 37 0.22 12.26 -5.87
C THR A 37 0.84 11.21 -6.78
N GLN A 38 0.50 11.26 -8.09
CA GLN A 38 1.10 10.38 -9.10
C GLN A 38 1.80 11.21 -10.18
N SER A 39 2.96 10.77 -10.63
CA SER A 39 3.90 11.51 -11.48
C SER A 39 4.79 10.56 -12.29
N ALA A 40 5.60 11.13 -13.20
CA ALA A 40 6.46 10.33 -14.06
C ALA A 40 7.48 9.51 -13.25
N GLY A 41 7.46 8.19 -13.45
CA GLY A 41 8.26 7.23 -12.69
C GLY A 41 7.41 6.26 -11.87
N ASP A 42 6.27 6.75 -11.36
CA ASP A 42 5.32 5.96 -10.60
C ASP A 42 4.74 4.80 -11.43
N ARG A 43 4.27 3.78 -10.72
CA ARG A 43 3.64 2.59 -11.31
C ARG A 43 2.57 2.03 -10.38
N GLY A 44 1.82 1.04 -10.84
CA GLY A 44 0.83 0.33 -10.02
C GLY A 44 -0.62 0.61 -10.43
N THR A 45 -1.54 0.16 -9.57
CA THR A 45 -2.98 0.19 -9.85
C THR A 45 -3.51 1.62 -9.95
N ASP A 46 -3.06 2.55 -9.09
CA ASP A 46 -3.47 3.96 -9.16
C ASP A 46 -3.11 4.58 -10.53
N VAL A 47 -1.93 4.23 -11.07
CA VAL A 47 -1.51 4.65 -12.43
C VAL A 47 -2.37 3.99 -13.51
N LEU A 48 -2.70 2.71 -13.35
CA LEU A 48 -3.61 2.01 -14.27
C LEU A 48 -5.02 2.66 -14.26
N ALA A 49 -5.52 3.05 -13.09
CA ALA A 49 -6.76 3.80 -12.95
C ALA A 49 -6.67 5.18 -13.63
N ILE A 50 -5.57 5.91 -13.46
CA ILE A 50 -5.32 7.16 -14.20
C ILE A 50 -5.38 6.92 -15.70
N GLN A 51 -4.73 5.88 -16.21
CA GLN A 51 -4.72 5.55 -17.64
C GLN A 51 -6.13 5.28 -18.17
N TYR A 52 -6.95 4.52 -17.43
CA TYR A 52 -8.35 4.31 -17.77
C TYR A 52 -9.20 5.59 -17.70
N LEU A 53 -8.97 6.45 -16.70
CA LEU A 53 -9.67 7.73 -16.57
C LEU A 53 -9.27 8.70 -17.70
N LEU A 54 -8.00 8.70 -18.12
CA LEU A 54 -7.53 9.44 -19.29
C LEU A 54 -8.21 8.94 -20.57
N GLN A 55 -8.37 7.62 -20.74
CA GLN A 55 -9.15 7.07 -21.85
C GLN A 55 -10.62 7.50 -21.80
N ALA A 56 -11.23 7.59 -20.61
CA ALA A 56 -12.58 8.14 -20.46
C ALA A 56 -12.68 9.63 -20.82
N LYS A 57 -11.56 10.37 -20.81
CA LYS A 57 -11.44 11.74 -21.33
C LYS A 57 -11.03 11.79 -22.81
N GLY A 58 -11.05 10.67 -23.52
CA GLY A 58 -10.73 10.58 -24.94
C GLY A 58 -9.23 10.62 -25.25
N LYS A 59 -8.37 10.35 -24.26
CA LYS A 59 -6.91 10.25 -24.47
C LYS A 59 -6.51 8.84 -24.87
N THR A 60 -5.48 8.73 -25.72
CA THR A 60 -4.88 7.45 -26.07
C THR A 60 -3.60 7.27 -25.26
N VAL A 61 -3.64 6.35 -24.29
CA VAL A 61 -2.50 5.98 -23.44
C VAL A 61 -2.44 4.46 -23.30
N PRO A 62 -1.24 3.88 -23.08
CA PRO A 62 -1.11 2.51 -22.61
C PRO A 62 -1.90 2.28 -21.32
N THR A 63 -2.33 1.04 -21.08
CA THR A 63 -2.92 0.59 -19.81
C THR A 63 -2.03 -0.47 -19.20
N ASP A 64 -0.80 -0.07 -18.90
CA ASP A 64 0.29 -0.91 -18.40
C ASP A 64 0.60 -0.64 -16.91
N GLY A 65 -0.09 0.32 -16.29
CA GLY A 65 0.18 0.74 -14.92
C GLY A 65 1.52 1.43 -14.74
N VAL A 66 2.13 1.99 -15.80
CA VAL A 66 3.39 2.74 -15.73
C VAL A 66 3.18 4.20 -16.14
N PHE A 67 3.63 5.13 -15.29
CA PHE A 67 3.48 6.56 -15.54
C PHE A 67 4.61 7.04 -16.46
N GLY A 68 4.52 6.62 -17.72
CA GLY A 68 5.49 6.98 -18.77
C GLY A 68 5.24 8.35 -19.40
N SER A 69 5.99 8.62 -20.47
CA SER A 69 5.90 9.87 -21.25
C SER A 69 4.52 10.08 -21.90
N SER A 70 3.88 9.02 -22.38
CA SER A 70 2.53 9.08 -22.94
C SER A 70 1.50 9.47 -21.88
N THR A 71 1.55 8.85 -20.69
CA THR A 71 0.69 9.19 -19.55
C THR A 71 0.92 10.65 -19.12
N THR A 72 2.18 11.06 -18.99
CA THR A 72 2.56 12.46 -18.65
C THR A 72 1.99 13.47 -19.63
N THR A 73 2.10 13.19 -20.94
CA THR A 73 1.58 14.06 -21.99
C THR A 73 0.05 14.17 -21.89
N ALA A 74 -0.64 13.03 -21.75
CA ALA A 74 -2.10 13.01 -21.63
C ALA A 74 -2.60 13.74 -20.37
N VAL A 75 -1.89 13.62 -19.24
CA VAL A 75 -2.20 14.39 -18.01
C VAL A 75 -2.08 15.88 -18.26
N LYS A 76 -0.98 16.34 -18.88
CA LYS A 76 -0.79 17.76 -19.21
C LYS A 76 -1.89 18.29 -20.13
N GLU A 77 -2.32 17.51 -21.11
CA GLU A 77 -3.42 17.90 -21.99
C GLU A 77 -4.76 18.02 -21.24
N VAL A 78 -5.05 17.11 -20.30
CA VAL A 78 -6.25 17.21 -19.45
C VAL A 78 -6.18 18.44 -18.54
N GLN A 79 -5.01 18.71 -17.94
CA GLN A 79 -4.79 19.90 -17.12
C GLN A 79 -5.01 21.18 -17.93
N GLN A 80 -4.43 21.26 -19.13
CA GLN A 80 -4.59 22.38 -20.05
C GLN A 80 -6.05 22.58 -20.45
N ALA A 81 -6.76 21.51 -20.81
CA ALA A 81 -8.17 21.58 -21.19
C ALA A 81 -9.08 21.98 -20.01
N ALA A 82 -8.70 21.61 -18.79
CA ALA A 82 -9.45 21.94 -17.58
C ALA A 82 -9.10 23.32 -16.98
N GLY A 83 -8.12 24.04 -17.53
CA GLY A 83 -7.69 25.35 -17.05
C GLY A 83 -7.05 25.32 -15.65
N ILE A 84 -6.37 24.23 -15.30
CA ILE A 84 -5.60 24.09 -14.05
C ILE A 84 -4.08 24.12 -14.34
N GLY A 85 -3.25 24.14 -13.29
CA GLY A 85 -1.80 24.10 -13.45
C GLY A 85 -1.33 22.90 -14.28
N VAL A 86 -0.45 23.13 -15.25
CA VAL A 86 0.03 22.13 -16.22
C VAL A 86 1.43 21.64 -15.84
N ASP A 87 1.51 20.88 -14.76
CA ASP A 87 2.75 20.31 -14.23
C ASP A 87 2.98 18.85 -14.68
N GLY A 88 1.96 18.17 -15.20
CA GLY A 88 2.00 16.73 -15.52
C GLY A 88 1.89 15.82 -14.30
N ILE A 89 1.53 16.37 -13.14
CA ILE A 89 1.35 15.64 -11.88
C ILE A 89 -0.16 15.46 -11.62
N VAL A 90 -0.55 14.23 -11.29
CA VAL A 90 -1.91 13.93 -10.85
C VAL A 90 -2.01 14.18 -9.35
N GLY A 91 -2.15 15.45 -8.97
CA GLY A 91 -2.49 15.89 -7.61
C GLY A 91 -4.00 16.10 -7.42
N PRO A 92 -4.44 16.63 -6.25
CA PRO A 92 -5.86 16.74 -5.91
C PRO A 92 -6.73 17.48 -6.95
N ASN A 93 -6.20 18.54 -7.56
CA ASN A 93 -6.89 19.28 -8.61
C ASN A 93 -7.08 18.44 -9.88
N THR A 94 -6.06 17.69 -10.29
CA THR A 94 -6.12 16.81 -11.46
C THR A 94 -7.06 15.64 -11.21
N TRP A 95 -7.01 15.01 -10.03
CA TRP A 95 -7.94 13.95 -9.63
C TRP A 95 -9.38 14.41 -9.71
N GLY A 96 -9.70 15.59 -9.16
CA GLY A 96 -11.04 16.17 -9.22
C GLY A 96 -11.57 16.43 -10.64
N LYS A 97 -10.68 16.48 -11.66
CA LYS A 97 -11.08 16.58 -13.07
C LYS A 97 -11.18 15.22 -13.76
N LEU A 98 -10.37 14.24 -13.33
CA LEU A 98 -10.35 12.89 -13.90
C LEU A 98 -11.53 12.05 -13.43
N THR A 99 -11.86 12.07 -12.13
CA THR A 99 -12.80 11.14 -11.50
C THR A 99 -14.26 11.53 -11.74
N PRO A 100 -15.05 10.76 -12.51
CA PRO A 100 -16.48 11.03 -12.70
C PRO A 100 -17.31 10.43 -11.57
N GLN A 101 -18.56 10.88 -11.42
CA GLN A 101 -19.55 10.18 -10.62
C GLN A 101 -20.20 9.07 -11.46
N ILE A 102 -20.08 7.81 -11.03
CA ILE A 102 -20.65 6.65 -11.74
C ILE A 102 -21.39 5.71 -10.79
N LYS A 103 -22.34 4.96 -11.32
CA LYS A 103 -23.18 3.99 -10.59
C LYS A 103 -23.61 2.86 -11.53
N GLU A 104 -24.40 1.92 -11.00
CA GLU A 104 -24.97 0.81 -11.77
C GLU A 104 -25.56 1.24 -13.11
N GLY A 105 -25.26 0.48 -14.15
CA GLY A 105 -25.62 0.76 -15.55
C GLY A 105 -24.62 1.63 -16.32
N ALA A 106 -23.65 2.26 -15.64
CA ALA A 106 -22.55 2.93 -16.32
C ALA A 106 -21.66 1.94 -17.08
N THR A 107 -21.04 2.40 -18.17
CA THR A 107 -20.09 1.62 -18.97
C THR A 107 -18.85 2.43 -19.34
N GLY A 108 -17.77 1.74 -19.75
CA GLY A 108 -16.58 2.35 -20.32
C GLY A 108 -15.37 2.37 -19.38
N ALA A 109 -14.33 3.10 -19.79
CA ALA A 109 -13.02 3.06 -19.14
C ALA A 109 -13.05 3.53 -17.67
N ALA A 110 -13.90 4.49 -17.31
CA ALA A 110 -14.04 4.91 -15.91
C ALA A 110 -14.54 3.78 -14.99
N VAL A 111 -15.36 2.85 -15.50
CA VAL A 111 -15.78 1.66 -14.75
C VAL A 111 -14.60 0.69 -14.59
N LYS A 112 -13.76 0.53 -15.63
CA LYS A 112 -12.55 -0.29 -15.54
C LYS A 112 -11.59 0.21 -14.46
N ALA A 113 -11.44 1.53 -14.33
CA ALA A 113 -10.67 2.13 -13.24
C ALA A 113 -11.19 1.66 -11.87
N VAL A 114 -12.50 1.79 -11.60
CA VAL A 114 -13.10 1.32 -10.34
C VAL A 114 -12.92 -0.19 -10.12
N GLN A 115 -13.13 -1.00 -11.15
CA GLN A 115 -12.98 -2.45 -11.06
C GLN A 115 -11.53 -2.85 -10.75
N ALA A 116 -10.55 -2.22 -11.39
CA ALA A 116 -9.13 -2.46 -11.13
C ALA A 116 -8.74 -2.08 -9.69
N GLU A 117 -9.15 -0.89 -9.24
CA GLU A 117 -8.92 -0.39 -7.89
C GLU A 117 -9.53 -1.31 -6.81
N LEU A 118 -10.80 -1.70 -6.97
CA LEU A 118 -11.48 -2.60 -6.02
C LEU A 118 -10.83 -3.99 -5.99
N ASN A 119 -10.33 -4.48 -7.12
CA ASN A 119 -9.61 -5.74 -7.17
C ASN A 119 -8.28 -5.66 -6.44
N ALA A 120 -7.47 -4.63 -6.70
CA ALA A 120 -6.15 -4.52 -6.07
C ALA A 120 -6.25 -4.25 -4.57
N LYS A 121 -7.13 -3.32 -4.16
CA LYS A 121 -7.17 -2.82 -2.79
C LYS A 121 -8.03 -3.68 -1.88
N ARG A 122 -9.09 -4.32 -2.41
CA ARG A 122 -10.08 -5.09 -1.63
C ARG A 122 -10.27 -6.53 -2.08
N ASN A 123 -9.47 -7.02 -3.03
CA ASN A 123 -9.59 -8.36 -3.59
C ASN A 123 -11.03 -8.69 -4.04
N ALA A 124 -11.70 -7.74 -4.70
CA ALA A 124 -13.12 -7.84 -5.04
C ALA A 124 -13.45 -8.93 -6.08
N GLY A 125 -12.45 -9.48 -6.78
CA GLY A 125 -12.62 -10.58 -7.73
C GLY A 125 -13.48 -10.23 -8.96
N LEU A 126 -13.54 -8.95 -9.33
CA LEU A 126 -14.34 -8.45 -10.46
C LEU A 126 -13.65 -8.71 -11.80
N THR A 127 -14.44 -9.00 -12.83
CA THR A 127 -13.96 -8.86 -14.22
C THR A 127 -13.80 -7.38 -14.55
N VAL A 128 -12.65 -6.97 -15.09
CA VAL A 128 -12.39 -5.60 -15.54
C VAL A 128 -12.95 -5.39 -16.97
N ASP A 129 -14.27 -5.51 -17.11
CA ASP A 129 -14.97 -5.44 -18.40
C ASP A 129 -15.48 -4.04 -18.75
N GLY A 130 -15.47 -3.12 -17.79
CA GLY A 130 -16.01 -1.77 -17.96
C GLY A 130 -17.53 -1.72 -17.93
N THR A 131 -18.22 -2.72 -17.37
CA THR A 131 -19.67 -2.72 -17.15
C THR A 131 -19.98 -2.64 -15.66
N PHE A 132 -20.65 -1.58 -15.23
CA PHE A 132 -21.02 -1.39 -13.83
C PHE A 132 -22.28 -2.21 -13.54
N ASN A 133 -22.09 -3.52 -13.39
CA ASN A 133 -23.12 -4.51 -13.10
C ASN A 133 -23.38 -4.66 -11.59
N ALA A 134 -24.32 -5.55 -11.22
CA ALA A 134 -24.66 -5.83 -9.82
C ALA A 134 -23.47 -6.30 -8.97
N ALA A 135 -22.49 -7.03 -9.54
CA ALA A 135 -21.29 -7.43 -8.82
C ALA A 135 -20.40 -6.21 -8.49
N THR A 136 -20.24 -5.28 -9.45
CA THR A 136 -19.55 -4.01 -9.22
C THR A 136 -20.28 -3.16 -8.18
N THR A 137 -21.62 -3.10 -8.23
CA THR A 137 -22.44 -2.43 -7.19
C THR A 137 -22.20 -3.04 -5.81
N ALA A 138 -22.18 -4.36 -5.69
CA ALA A 138 -21.93 -5.04 -4.42
C ALA A 138 -20.51 -4.74 -3.88
N ALA A 139 -19.50 -4.77 -4.75
CA ALA A 139 -18.13 -4.46 -4.38
C ALA A 139 -17.95 -3.00 -3.92
N VAL A 140 -18.58 -2.04 -4.62
CA VAL A 140 -18.57 -0.62 -4.21
C VAL A 140 -19.23 -0.45 -2.84
N LYS A 141 -20.40 -1.06 -2.61
CA LYS A 141 -21.08 -1.00 -1.31
C LYS A 141 -20.27 -1.65 -0.18
N SER A 142 -19.59 -2.76 -0.48
CA SER A 142 -18.69 -3.43 0.47
C SER A 142 -17.51 -2.52 0.84
N PHE A 143 -16.85 -1.93 -0.16
CA PHE A 143 -15.77 -0.97 0.05
C PHE A 143 -16.24 0.23 0.88
N GLN A 144 -17.35 0.85 0.49
CA GLN A 144 -17.90 1.99 1.18
C GLN A 144 -18.28 1.72 2.65
N SER A 145 -18.84 0.53 2.92
CA SER A 145 -19.16 0.09 4.29
C SER A 145 -17.89 -0.06 5.12
N HIS A 146 -16.87 -0.70 4.55
CA HIS A 146 -15.56 -0.87 5.18
C HIS A 146 -14.88 0.48 5.46
N ALA A 147 -14.94 1.42 4.51
CA ALA A 147 -14.37 2.75 4.67
C ALA A 147 -15.21 3.72 5.52
N GLY A 148 -16.37 3.29 6.03
CA GLY A 148 -17.23 4.13 6.87
C GLY A 148 -17.82 5.36 6.18
N ILE A 149 -17.99 5.32 4.85
CA ILE A 149 -18.49 6.46 4.05
C ILE A 149 -19.95 6.30 3.59
N GLY A 150 -20.64 5.26 4.07
CA GLY A 150 -22.02 4.93 3.70
C GLY A 150 -22.11 4.17 2.36
N ALA A 151 -23.00 3.17 2.27
CA ALA A 151 -22.99 2.16 1.20
C ALA A 151 -24.08 2.37 0.13
N ASP A 152 -24.06 3.53 -0.54
CA ASP A 152 -25.05 3.89 -1.57
C ASP A 152 -24.82 3.20 -2.93
N GLY A 153 -23.64 2.62 -3.16
CA GLY A 153 -23.27 1.99 -4.44
C GLY A 153 -22.90 2.99 -5.54
N VAL A 154 -22.71 4.27 -5.20
CA VAL A 154 -22.31 5.33 -6.12
C VAL A 154 -20.84 5.66 -5.90
N VAL A 155 -20.05 5.60 -6.97
CA VAL A 155 -18.65 6.04 -6.94
C VAL A 155 -18.61 7.53 -7.24
N GLY A 156 -18.74 8.34 -6.19
CA GLY A 156 -18.55 9.80 -6.23
C GLY A 156 -17.19 10.25 -5.69
N PRO A 157 -16.96 11.57 -5.53
CA PRO A 157 -15.68 12.10 -5.07
C PRO A 157 -15.19 11.51 -3.74
N THR A 158 -16.09 11.28 -2.79
CA THR A 158 -15.76 10.63 -1.51
C THR A 158 -15.29 9.19 -1.71
N THR A 159 -16.01 8.39 -2.52
CA THR A 159 -15.62 7.01 -2.82
C THR A 159 -14.27 6.96 -3.54
N TRP A 160 -14.06 7.81 -4.56
CA TRP A 160 -12.77 7.89 -5.27
C TRP A 160 -11.60 8.22 -4.36
N LYS A 161 -11.74 9.26 -3.53
CA LYS A 161 -10.68 9.70 -2.63
C LYS A 161 -10.30 8.60 -1.63
N ASN A 162 -11.29 7.93 -1.03
CA ASN A 162 -11.02 6.86 -0.09
C ASN A 162 -10.47 5.61 -0.79
N LEU A 163 -10.92 5.32 -2.01
CA LEU A 163 -10.46 4.15 -2.76
C LEU A 163 -8.99 4.30 -3.14
N LEU A 164 -8.59 5.45 -3.70
CA LEU A 164 -7.20 5.72 -4.06
C LEU A 164 -6.29 5.81 -2.82
N TRP A 165 -6.79 6.37 -1.71
CA TRP A 165 -6.03 6.45 -0.46
C TRP A 165 -5.82 5.10 0.23
N HIS A 166 -6.73 4.14 0.02
CA HIS A 166 -6.60 2.81 0.62
C HIS A 166 -5.35 2.11 0.09
N TYR A 167 -4.55 1.57 1.00
CA TYR A 167 -3.31 0.90 0.64
C TYR A 167 -3.54 -0.44 -0.04
N GLU A 168 -2.56 -0.87 -0.81
CA GLU A 168 -2.51 -2.19 -1.44
C GLU A 168 -1.69 -3.10 -0.56
N LYS A 169 -2.14 -4.36 -0.46
CA LYS A 169 -1.37 -5.40 0.21
C LYS A 169 -0.28 -5.89 -0.73
N ALA A 170 0.94 -6.03 -0.23
CA ALA A 170 2.03 -6.64 -1.02
C ALA A 170 1.65 -8.06 -1.48
N ASP A 171 1.96 -8.40 -2.74
CA ASP A 171 1.76 -9.74 -3.28
C ASP A 171 2.93 -10.67 -2.95
N PHE A 172 2.74 -11.49 -1.92
CA PHE A 172 3.67 -12.54 -1.50
C PHE A 172 3.57 -13.86 -2.29
N SER A 173 2.76 -13.91 -3.36
CA SER A 173 2.74 -15.08 -4.25
C SER A 173 3.88 -15.08 -5.27
N GLY A 174 4.60 -13.94 -5.38
CA GLY A 174 5.71 -13.73 -6.30
C GLY A 174 7.09 -13.92 -5.67
N SER A 175 8.01 -12.98 -5.95
CA SER A 175 9.40 -13.01 -5.45
C SER A 175 9.60 -12.25 -4.13
N LEU A 176 8.55 -12.17 -3.32
CA LEU A 176 8.52 -11.57 -1.99
C LEU A 176 8.18 -12.65 -0.97
N CYS A 177 8.81 -12.59 0.20
CA CYS A 177 8.39 -13.39 1.35
C CYS A 177 8.15 -12.50 2.56
N ASP A 178 7.06 -12.79 3.26
CA ASP A 178 6.65 -12.09 4.48
C ASP A 178 7.48 -12.62 5.65
N VAL A 179 8.35 -11.76 6.18
CA VAL A 179 9.15 -12.01 7.37
C VAL A 179 8.77 -10.96 8.41
N ASP A 180 7.77 -11.26 9.22
CA ASP A 180 7.34 -10.42 10.35
C ASP A 180 8.19 -10.73 11.60
N PRO A 181 9.28 -9.98 11.88
CA PRO A 181 10.09 -10.21 13.09
C PRO A 181 9.36 -9.81 14.37
N ASP A 182 8.44 -8.84 14.29
CA ASP A 182 7.97 -8.08 15.44
C ASP A 182 6.54 -8.49 15.86
N GLY A 183 5.94 -9.44 15.14
CA GLY A 183 4.63 -10.02 15.40
C GLY A 183 3.47 -9.09 15.04
N ASN A 184 3.72 -8.09 14.19
CA ASN A 184 2.74 -7.10 13.77
C ASN A 184 2.07 -7.46 12.42
N THR A 185 1.78 -8.75 12.20
CA THR A 185 1.13 -9.47 11.07
C THR A 185 0.11 -8.76 10.16
N SER A 186 -0.31 -7.54 10.48
CA SER A 186 -1.14 -6.66 9.66
C SER A 186 -0.38 -5.54 8.94
N ALA A 187 0.94 -5.42 9.09
CA ALA A 187 1.73 -4.29 8.59
C ALA A 187 2.25 -4.42 7.14
N SER A 188 1.56 -5.18 6.27
CA SER A 188 2.03 -5.46 4.90
C SER A 188 1.35 -4.62 3.81
N TRP A 189 0.96 -3.38 4.12
CA TRP A 189 0.19 -2.52 3.22
C TRP A 189 0.92 -1.23 2.89
N GLY A 190 0.94 -0.84 1.62
CA GLY A 190 1.59 0.39 1.18
C GLY A 190 0.79 1.14 0.12
N THR A 191 1.25 2.34 -0.25
CA THR A 191 0.68 3.03 -1.41
C THR A 191 0.81 2.15 -2.66
N SER A 192 -0.11 2.32 -3.62
CA SER A 192 -0.08 1.57 -4.89
C SER A 192 1.28 1.64 -5.58
N ALA A 193 1.89 2.84 -5.57
CA ALA A 193 3.22 3.07 -6.13
C ALA A 193 4.31 2.30 -5.38
N ALA A 194 4.42 2.45 -4.06
CA ALA A 194 5.46 1.77 -3.29
C ALA A 194 5.38 0.25 -3.38
N ILE A 195 4.16 -0.32 -3.39
CA ILE A 195 3.96 -1.77 -3.55
C ILE A 195 4.36 -2.22 -4.96
N ALA A 196 3.89 -1.55 -6.00
CA ALA A 196 4.23 -1.92 -7.37
C ALA A 196 5.71 -1.73 -7.69
N GLU A 197 6.38 -0.76 -7.07
CA GLU A 197 7.84 -0.57 -7.14
C GLU A 197 8.60 -1.66 -6.41
N LEU A 198 8.17 -2.06 -5.21
CA LEU A 198 8.72 -3.20 -4.49
C LEU A 198 8.58 -4.50 -5.31
N GLU A 199 7.40 -4.77 -5.86
CA GLU A 199 7.14 -5.97 -6.64
C GLU A 199 7.93 -6.00 -7.96
N GLU A 200 8.13 -4.85 -8.60
CA GLU A 200 9.04 -4.75 -9.74
C GLU A 200 10.49 -5.02 -9.32
N ALA A 201 10.93 -4.48 -8.18
CA ALA A 201 12.25 -4.77 -7.65
C ALA A 201 12.41 -6.26 -7.35
N ALA A 202 11.37 -6.91 -6.82
CA ALA A 202 11.32 -8.33 -6.57
C ALA A 202 11.48 -9.16 -7.84
N LYS A 203 10.77 -8.81 -8.92
CA LYS A 203 10.92 -9.46 -10.23
C LYS A 203 12.36 -9.35 -10.75
N ARG A 204 12.96 -8.15 -10.65
CA ARG A 204 14.34 -7.90 -11.08
C ARG A 204 15.35 -8.67 -10.24
N PHE A 205 15.17 -8.66 -8.92
CA PHE A 205 16.06 -9.34 -8.00
C PHE A 205 15.95 -10.87 -8.12
N GLY A 206 14.74 -11.40 -8.20
CA GLY A 206 14.49 -12.84 -8.41
C GLY A 206 15.14 -13.36 -9.69
N ALA A 207 15.18 -12.57 -10.76
CA ALA A 207 15.89 -12.92 -12.00
C ALA A 207 17.41 -13.09 -11.85
N THR A 208 18.01 -12.62 -10.75
CA THR A 208 19.43 -12.85 -10.44
C THR A 208 19.71 -14.25 -9.85
N GLY A 209 18.66 -14.99 -9.45
CA GLY A 209 18.79 -16.28 -8.79
C GLY A 209 19.22 -16.23 -7.33
N LYS A 210 19.12 -15.05 -6.68
CA LYS A 210 19.51 -14.82 -5.27
C LYS A 210 18.38 -15.01 -4.25
N GLY A 211 17.30 -15.66 -4.67
CA GLY A 211 16.11 -15.90 -3.86
C GLY A 211 15.13 -14.73 -3.87
N GLU A 212 14.20 -14.75 -2.93
CA GLU A 212 13.13 -13.77 -2.78
C GLU A 212 13.58 -12.60 -1.90
N ILE A 213 12.87 -11.48 -2.00
CA ILE A 213 13.08 -10.33 -1.12
C ILE A 213 12.32 -10.58 0.20
N PRO A 214 13.02 -10.56 1.35
CA PRO A 214 12.42 -10.76 2.66
C PRO A 214 11.85 -9.44 3.19
N VAL A 215 10.54 -9.27 3.10
CA VAL A 215 9.83 -8.03 3.48
C VAL A 215 9.40 -8.12 4.94
N GLY A 216 9.80 -7.14 5.75
CA GLY A 216 9.26 -6.89 7.08
C GLY A 216 8.15 -5.85 7.03
N ASP A 217 8.24 -4.85 7.89
CA ASP A 217 7.16 -3.87 8.07
C ASP A 217 7.02 -2.91 6.89
N ILE A 218 5.78 -2.66 6.49
CA ILE A 218 5.39 -1.62 5.51
C ILE A 218 4.53 -0.56 6.20
N SER A 219 3.25 -0.88 6.41
CA SER A 219 2.24 -0.06 7.06
C SER A 219 0.99 -0.89 7.30
N PHE A 220 0.10 -0.42 8.17
CA PHE A 220 -1.25 -0.97 8.25
C PHE A 220 -2.09 -0.57 7.03
N GLU A 221 -3.21 -1.27 6.79
CA GLU A 221 -4.11 -1.08 5.62
C GLU A 221 -4.52 0.39 5.36
N HIS A 222 -4.47 1.23 6.40
CA HIS A 222 -4.85 2.64 6.36
C HIS A 222 -3.80 3.55 7.01
N GLY A 223 -2.57 3.06 7.13
CA GLY A 223 -1.53 3.77 7.86
C GLY A 223 -1.74 3.78 9.37
N GLY A 224 -1.00 4.67 10.03
CA GLY A 224 -1.02 4.85 11.49
C GLY A 224 0.23 4.34 12.19
N ASP A 225 0.34 4.69 13.47
CA ASP A 225 1.50 4.39 14.32
C ASP A 225 1.71 2.88 14.46
N ILE A 226 2.89 2.41 14.04
CA ILE A 226 3.36 1.06 14.35
C ILE A 226 4.24 1.18 15.59
N GLY A 227 3.79 0.62 16.71
CA GLY A 227 4.54 0.68 17.97
C GLY A 227 6.00 0.24 17.79
N GLY A 228 6.94 1.09 18.22
CA GLY A 228 8.38 0.86 18.06
C GLY A 228 9.01 1.50 16.81
N HIS A 229 8.20 2.03 15.90
CA HIS A 229 8.66 2.70 14.67
C HIS A 229 8.47 4.20 14.77
N ALA A 230 9.39 4.97 14.16
CA ALA A 230 9.27 6.42 14.03
C ALA A 230 8.63 6.86 12.70
N SER A 231 8.31 5.91 11.83
CA SER A 231 7.69 6.09 10.51
C SER A 231 6.82 4.86 10.18
N HIS A 232 6.66 4.46 8.91
CA HIS A 232 5.73 3.40 8.48
C HIS A 232 4.25 3.77 8.63
N GLU A 233 3.94 5.04 8.86
CA GLU A 233 2.56 5.48 9.10
C GLU A 233 1.77 5.77 7.81
N VAL A 234 2.46 5.89 6.67
CA VAL A 234 1.86 6.40 5.43
C VAL A 234 2.09 5.51 4.20
N GLY A 235 2.47 4.24 4.39
CA GLY A 235 2.61 3.29 3.29
C GLY A 235 3.73 3.61 2.28
N LEU A 236 4.73 4.39 2.69
CA LEU A 236 5.90 4.79 1.88
C LEU A 236 7.24 4.38 2.54
N ASP A 237 7.20 3.64 3.64
CA ASP A 237 8.38 3.03 4.25
C ASP A 237 8.25 1.51 4.15
N ILE A 238 9.34 0.82 3.80
CA ILE A 238 9.38 -0.64 3.67
C ILE A 238 10.69 -1.14 4.26
N ASP A 239 10.59 -2.06 5.22
CA ASP A 239 11.73 -2.76 5.78
C ASP A 239 11.98 -4.06 5.04
N LEU A 240 13.25 -4.30 4.69
CA LEU A 240 13.70 -5.53 4.05
C LEU A 240 14.83 -6.15 4.87
N TRP A 241 14.80 -7.46 5.11
CA TRP A 241 15.92 -8.12 5.76
C TRP A 241 17.14 -8.24 4.82
N PRO A 242 18.38 -8.28 5.35
CA PRO A 242 19.57 -8.46 4.54
C PRO A 242 19.59 -9.83 3.85
N VAL A 243 20.09 -9.88 2.62
CA VAL A 243 20.14 -11.11 1.83
C VAL A 243 21.18 -12.07 2.41
N ARG A 244 20.86 -13.37 2.42
CA ARG A 244 21.72 -14.40 2.98
C ARG A 244 22.53 -15.13 1.90
N THR A 245 23.72 -15.59 2.26
CA THR A 245 24.59 -16.39 1.37
C THR A 245 24.01 -17.76 1.03
N ASP A 246 23.11 -18.27 1.87
CA ASP A 246 22.42 -19.56 1.69
C ASP A 246 21.07 -19.42 0.97
N SER A 247 20.67 -18.20 0.57
CA SER A 247 19.37 -17.89 -0.02
C SER A 247 18.15 -18.27 0.86
N GLN A 248 18.34 -18.49 2.17
CA GLN A 248 17.27 -18.85 3.10
C GLN A 248 16.70 -17.64 3.84
N GLN A 249 16.71 -16.45 3.24
CA GLN A 249 16.22 -15.24 3.94
C GLN A 249 14.73 -15.28 4.33
N CYS A 250 13.93 -16.15 3.71
CA CYS A 250 12.50 -16.31 4.02
C CYS A 250 12.19 -17.29 5.15
N THR A 251 13.16 -18.15 5.52
CA THR A 251 12.96 -19.22 6.53
C THR A 251 14.00 -19.19 7.62
N GLY A 252 15.14 -18.53 7.39
CA GLY A 252 16.22 -18.34 8.34
C GLY A 252 15.96 -17.16 9.27
N SER A 253 16.75 -17.10 10.35
CA SER A 253 16.69 -15.98 11.29
C SER A 253 17.24 -14.69 10.68
N ARG A 254 16.75 -13.55 11.19
CA ARG A 254 17.25 -12.21 10.89
C ARG A 254 18.76 -12.11 11.16
N ILE A 255 19.49 -11.48 10.25
CA ILE A 255 20.95 -11.32 10.30
C ILE A 255 21.34 -9.84 10.27
N THR A 256 22.60 -9.56 10.61
CA THR A 256 23.23 -8.23 10.48
C THR A 256 24.24 -8.21 9.35
N TRP A 257 24.69 -7.02 8.92
CA TRP A 257 25.80 -6.88 7.95
C TRP A 257 27.13 -7.48 8.43
N GLN A 258 27.27 -7.75 9.72
CA GLN A 258 28.44 -8.39 10.34
C GLN A 258 28.35 -9.92 10.36
N SER A 259 27.17 -10.48 10.08
CA SER A 259 26.93 -11.92 10.14
C SER A 259 27.70 -12.65 9.04
N SER A 260 28.25 -13.83 9.35
CA SER A 260 28.93 -14.67 8.35
C SER A 260 28.01 -15.13 7.21
N ALA A 261 26.69 -15.20 7.48
CA ALA A 261 25.67 -15.54 6.51
C ALA A 261 25.22 -14.35 5.63
N TYR A 262 25.76 -13.15 5.81
CA TYR A 262 25.36 -11.96 5.04
C TYR A 262 25.97 -11.95 3.63
N ASP A 263 25.12 -11.98 2.59
CA ASP A 263 25.55 -11.79 1.20
C ASP A 263 25.49 -10.31 0.82
N ARG A 264 26.61 -9.63 1.06
CA ARG A 264 26.81 -8.24 0.66
C ARG A 264 26.63 -8.01 -0.84
N ALA A 265 27.11 -8.94 -1.66
CA ALA A 265 27.03 -8.80 -3.11
C ALA A 265 25.58 -8.90 -3.59
N ALA A 266 24.80 -9.84 -3.06
CA ALA A 266 23.38 -9.92 -3.38
C ALA A 266 22.60 -8.71 -2.82
N THR A 267 22.91 -8.24 -1.62
CA THR A 267 22.27 -7.04 -1.05
C THR A 267 22.56 -5.79 -1.88
N ARG A 268 23.77 -5.67 -2.45
CA ARG A 268 24.09 -4.63 -3.44
C ARG A 268 23.17 -4.68 -4.65
N GLU A 269 22.95 -5.87 -5.20
CA GLU A 269 22.06 -6.05 -6.36
C GLU A 269 20.58 -5.78 -6.00
N LEU A 270 20.16 -6.12 -4.78
CA LEU A 270 18.84 -5.74 -4.26
C LEU A 270 18.65 -4.22 -4.24
N VAL A 271 19.60 -3.46 -3.68
CA VAL A 271 19.50 -1.98 -3.63
C VAL A 271 19.47 -1.37 -5.03
N LYS A 272 20.22 -1.94 -5.99
CA LYS A 272 20.16 -1.52 -7.39
C LYS A 272 18.81 -1.84 -8.03
N ALA A 273 18.25 -3.02 -7.77
CA ALA A 273 16.94 -3.42 -8.27
C ALA A 273 15.83 -2.48 -7.76
N LEU A 274 15.86 -2.13 -6.47
CA LEU A 274 14.95 -1.16 -5.85
C LEU A 274 15.01 0.21 -6.56
N ARG A 275 16.21 0.78 -6.70
CA ARG A 275 16.37 2.08 -7.39
C ARG A 275 16.00 2.04 -8.87
N ALA A 276 16.21 0.91 -9.55
CA ALA A 276 15.81 0.73 -10.94
C ALA A 276 14.30 0.59 -11.11
N ALA A 277 13.61 0.03 -10.11
CA ALA A 277 12.15 -0.07 -10.09
C ALA A 277 11.46 1.26 -9.77
N ALA A 278 12.09 2.12 -8.96
CA ALA A 278 11.54 3.38 -8.48
C ALA A 278 12.38 4.60 -8.91
N PRO A 279 12.51 4.88 -10.22
CA PRO A 279 13.43 5.90 -10.72
C PRO A 279 13.02 7.31 -10.26
N GLY A 280 13.74 7.85 -9.29
CA GLY A 280 13.46 9.17 -8.71
C GLY A 280 12.41 9.17 -7.59
N HIS A 281 12.05 7.98 -7.09
CA HIS A 281 11.02 7.77 -6.06
C HIS A 281 11.55 7.10 -4.79
N ILE A 282 12.86 6.85 -4.67
CA ILE A 282 13.50 6.43 -3.41
C ILE A 282 14.33 7.58 -2.83
N ARG A 283 13.90 8.09 -1.68
CA ARG A 283 14.59 9.16 -0.95
C ARG A 283 15.76 8.61 -0.14
N TYR A 284 15.52 7.56 0.64
CA TYR A 284 16.54 6.95 1.49
C TYR A 284 16.52 5.43 1.39
N VAL A 285 17.70 4.85 1.52
CA VAL A 285 17.88 3.44 1.87
C VAL A 285 18.82 3.44 3.07
N TRP A 286 18.30 3.21 4.28
CA TRP A 286 19.12 3.14 5.48
C TRP A 286 19.55 1.71 5.75
N PHE A 287 20.87 1.49 5.81
CA PHE A 287 21.46 0.20 6.16
C PHE A 287 22.95 0.40 6.48
N ASN A 288 23.39 -0.10 7.64
CA ASN A 288 24.67 0.26 8.26
C ASN A 288 25.89 -0.53 7.74
N ASP A 289 25.80 -1.25 6.62
CA ASP A 289 26.97 -1.87 6.00
C ASP A 289 27.95 -0.79 5.49
N PRO A 290 29.16 -0.66 6.07
CA PRO A 290 30.10 0.40 5.69
C PRO A 290 30.51 0.34 4.22
N THR A 291 30.48 -0.84 3.60
CA THR A 291 30.85 -1.00 2.19
C THR A 291 29.80 -0.39 1.27
N LEU A 292 28.51 -0.68 1.50
CA LEU A 292 27.42 -0.14 0.69
C LEU A 292 27.23 1.37 0.89
N ILE A 293 27.55 1.87 2.08
CA ILE A 293 27.62 3.32 2.37
C ILE A 293 28.72 3.98 1.55
N ASN A 294 29.94 3.42 1.55
CA ASN A 294 31.07 3.97 0.79
C ASN A 294 30.85 3.94 -0.73
N GLU A 295 30.00 3.02 -1.21
CA GLU A 295 29.56 2.95 -2.61
C GLU A 295 28.42 3.92 -2.95
N GLY A 296 27.87 4.63 -1.96
CA GLY A 296 26.75 5.56 -2.14
C GLY A 296 25.40 4.89 -2.37
N LEU A 297 25.27 3.60 -2.05
CA LEU A 297 24.03 2.84 -2.25
C LEU A 297 23.06 3.00 -1.08
N THR A 298 23.59 3.02 0.13
CA THR A 298 22.84 3.16 1.39
C THR A 298 23.38 4.32 2.23
N SER A 299 22.67 4.67 3.29
CA SER A 299 23.09 5.65 4.29
C SER A 299 22.99 5.06 5.70
N SER A 300 23.79 5.56 6.63
CA SER A 300 23.74 5.09 8.02
C SER A 300 22.60 5.76 8.78
N TYR A 301 21.91 4.97 9.62
CA TYR A 301 20.99 5.45 10.65
C TYR A 301 21.02 4.47 11.83
N ALA A 302 20.88 4.97 13.06
CA ALA A 302 20.97 4.13 14.25
C ALA A 302 19.91 3.00 14.21
N GLY A 303 20.30 1.77 14.57
CA GLY A 303 19.41 0.61 14.60
C GLY A 303 19.24 -0.15 13.27
N HIS A 304 19.86 0.30 12.17
CA HIS A 304 19.69 -0.30 10.84
C HIS A 304 20.82 -1.27 10.46
N ASP A 305 21.30 -2.07 11.42
CA ASP A 305 22.35 -3.06 11.19
C ASP A 305 21.80 -4.39 10.64
N ASN A 306 20.50 -4.64 10.80
CA ASN A 306 19.82 -5.91 10.55
C ASN A 306 18.60 -5.81 9.62
N HIS A 307 18.41 -4.66 8.96
CA HIS A 307 17.37 -4.44 7.95
C HIS A 307 17.74 -3.22 7.11
N LEU A 308 17.28 -3.22 5.86
CA LEU A 308 17.27 -2.07 4.99
C LEU A 308 15.92 -1.37 5.17
N HIS A 309 15.92 -0.11 5.58
CA HIS A 309 14.73 0.74 5.59
C HIS A 309 14.68 1.54 4.30
N ILE A 310 13.66 1.31 3.48
CA ILE A 310 13.47 1.99 2.20
C ILE A 310 12.40 3.04 2.41
N ARG A 311 12.75 4.31 2.22
CA ARG A 311 11.77 5.41 2.16
C ARG A 311 11.52 5.80 0.72
N TYR A 312 10.32 5.49 0.25
CA TYR A 312 9.78 6.02 -1.00
C TYR A 312 9.37 7.48 -0.82
N CYS A 313 9.25 8.20 -1.93
CA CYS A 313 8.85 9.60 -1.94
C CYS A 313 7.98 9.93 -3.16
N GLU A 314 7.21 10.99 -3.01
CA GLU A 314 6.37 11.57 -4.06
C GLU A 314 6.89 12.97 -4.41
N LYS A 315 6.62 13.45 -5.64
CA LYS A 315 6.99 14.82 -6.05
C LYS A 315 6.36 15.91 -5.17
N VAL A 316 5.17 15.64 -4.64
CA VAL A 316 4.46 16.52 -3.71
C VAL A 316 3.77 15.64 -2.69
N HIS A 317 4.11 15.81 -1.42
CA HIS A 317 3.49 15.08 -0.32
C HIS A 317 3.19 16.04 0.85
N PRO A 318 2.05 15.90 1.56
CA PRO A 318 1.72 16.78 2.70
C PRO A 318 2.74 16.73 3.84
N ASN A 319 3.39 15.59 4.03
CA ASN A 319 4.52 15.42 4.95
C ASN A 319 5.84 15.49 4.18
N SER A 320 6.64 16.53 4.45
CA SER A 320 7.90 16.81 3.75
C SER A 320 8.98 15.73 3.91
N LEU A 321 8.81 14.80 4.85
CA LEU A 321 9.68 13.62 4.99
C LEU A 321 9.61 12.70 3.76
N TYR A 322 8.50 12.73 3.02
CA TYR A 322 8.23 11.89 1.86
C TYR A 322 8.19 12.66 0.54
N THR A 323 8.70 13.89 0.51
CA THR A 323 8.87 14.64 -0.74
C THR A 323 10.19 14.26 -1.41
N CYS A 324 10.19 14.01 -2.72
CA CYS A 324 11.42 14.01 -3.52
C CYS A 324 11.78 15.48 -3.88
#